data_AF-A0A354NU98-F1
#
_entry.id   AF-A0A354NU98-F1
#
_cell.length_a   1.000
_cell.length_b   1.000
_cell.length_c   1.000
_cell.angle_alpha   90.00
_cell.angle_beta   90.00
_cell.angle_gamma   90.00
#
_symmetry.space_group_name_H-M   'P 1'
#
loop_
_entity.id
_entity.type
_entity.pdbx_description
1 polymer ?
#
loop_
_entity_poly.entity_id
_entity_poly.type
_entity_poly.pdbx_seq_one_letter_code
_entity_poly.pdbx_strand_id
1 'polypeptide(L)'
;PVDRRGNRVWGGPPFIYPCNPGGPNDYVAVVLSGDSWDTILALAGRADLIGDDRFDTQEARIKHSAEVEAIMKTWTMSKTKHEV
;
A
#
# COMPACT_ATOMS: atom_id res chain seq x y z
N PRO A 1 -4.37 -27.04 7.01
CA PRO A 1 -3.70 -25.94 7.74
C PRO A 1 -3.54 -24.74 6.81
N VAL A 2 -3.80 -23.51 7.28
CA VAL A 2 -3.55 -22.30 6.50
C VAL A 2 -2.16 -21.80 6.85
N ASP A 3 -1.33 -21.54 5.84
CA ASP A 3 0.02 -21.02 6.06
C ASP A 3 -0.02 -19.61 6.64
N ARG A 4 0.93 -19.30 7.55
CA ARG A 4 1.09 -17.94 8.05
C ARG A 4 1.59 -17.05 6.93
N ARG A 5 0.87 -15.96 6.64
CA ARG A 5 1.21 -14.99 5.58
C ARG A 5 1.60 -13.61 6.10
N GLY A 6 1.86 -13.48 7.40
CA GLY A 6 2.16 -12.21 8.05
C GLY A 6 0.99 -11.23 7.93
N ASN A 7 1.28 -9.95 7.67
CA ASN A 7 0.28 -8.88 7.53
C ASN A 7 -0.37 -8.82 6.13
N ARG A 8 -0.22 -9.87 5.32
CA ARG A 8 -0.86 -9.97 4.00
C ARG A 8 -2.25 -10.57 4.14
N VAL A 9 -3.20 -10.00 3.41
CA VAL A 9 -4.60 -10.42 3.46
C VAL A 9 -5.04 -10.97 2.12
N TRP A 10 -5.59 -12.18 2.15
CA TRP A 10 -6.13 -12.91 0.99
C TRP A 10 -5.18 -13.04 -0.22
N GLY A 11 -3.86 -12.97 0.00
CA GLY A 11 -2.85 -13.02 -1.07
C GLY A 11 -2.57 -11.68 -1.77
N GLY A 12 -3.18 -10.59 -1.29
CA GLY A 12 -2.94 -9.22 -1.74
C GLY A 12 -1.77 -8.53 -1.04
N PRO A 13 -1.61 -7.21 -1.29
CA PRO A 13 -0.61 -6.39 -0.62
C PRO A 13 -0.79 -6.40 0.91
N PRO A 14 0.27 -6.10 1.69
CA PRO A 14 0.16 -6.01 3.14
C PRO A 14 -0.74 -4.84 3.56
N PHE A 15 -1.33 -4.92 4.76
CA PHE A 15 -2.04 -3.78 5.35
C PHE A 15 -1.18 -2.93 6.27
N ILE A 16 -0.03 -3.44 6.71
CA ILE A 16 0.84 -2.73 7.65
C ILE A 16 2.11 -2.31 6.90
N TYR A 17 2.38 -1.00 6.90
CA TYR A 17 3.53 -0.40 6.22
C TYR A 17 4.42 0.33 7.22
N PRO A 18 5.76 0.23 7.08
CA PRO A 18 6.68 1.03 7.88
C PRO A 18 6.62 2.51 7.45
N CYS A 19 6.83 3.41 8.39
CA CYS A 19 6.92 4.85 8.17
C CYS A 19 8.29 5.39 8.57
N ASN A 20 8.62 6.61 8.16
CA ASN A 20 9.81 7.31 8.65
C ASN A 20 9.70 7.56 10.17
N PRO A 21 10.78 7.46 10.97
CA PRO A 21 12.16 7.06 10.66
C PRO A 21 12.42 5.53 10.60
N GLY A 22 11.40 4.69 10.71
CA GLY A 22 11.54 3.23 10.65
C GLY A 22 11.84 2.59 12.00
N GLY A 23 11.47 3.27 13.10
CA GLY A 23 11.56 2.73 14.44
C GLY A 23 10.59 1.56 14.70
N PRO A 24 10.73 0.88 15.85
CA PRO A 24 9.96 -0.32 16.17
C PRO A 24 8.44 -0.09 16.29
N ASN A 25 8.00 1.17 16.37
CA ASN A 25 6.59 1.56 16.43
C ASN A 25 6.20 2.57 15.34
N ASP A 26 6.99 2.66 14.26
CA ASP A 26 6.74 3.55 13.13
C ASP A 26 6.08 2.77 12.01
N TYR A 27 4.80 2.47 12.22
CA TYR A 27 3.97 1.72 11.29
C TYR A 27 2.57 2.32 11.22
N VAL A 28 1.93 2.14 10.06
CA VAL A 28 0.54 2.48 9.82
C VAL A 28 -0.21 1.30 9.24
N ALA A 29 -1.50 1.22 9.55
CA ALA A 29 -2.42 0.28 8.94
C ALA A 29 -3.23 1.01 7.86
N VAL A 30 -3.12 0.57 6.60
CA VAL A 30 -3.80 1.19 5.47
C VAL A 30 -4.63 0.15 4.75
N VAL A 31 -5.93 0.44 4.58
CA VAL A 31 -6.85 -0.36 3.77
C VAL A 31 -6.97 0.28 2.40
N LEU A 32 -6.49 -0.41 1.36
CA LEU A 32 -6.54 0.07 -0.03
C LEU A 32 -7.90 -0.26 -0.64
N SER A 33 -8.91 0.58 -0.37
CA SER A 33 -10.22 0.53 -1.05
C SER A 33 -10.19 1.30 -2.37
N GLY A 34 -11.05 0.93 -3.32
CA GLY A 34 -11.08 1.50 -4.69
C GLY A 34 -11.06 3.04 -4.70
N ASP A 35 -11.97 3.68 -3.97
CA ASP A 35 -12.07 5.15 -3.94
C ASP A 35 -10.83 5.85 -3.35
N SER A 36 -10.05 5.15 -2.51
CA SER A 36 -8.85 5.72 -1.89
C SER A 36 -7.60 5.56 -2.74
N TRP A 37 -7.58 4.65 -3.71
CA TRP A 37 -6.38 4.29 -4.46
C TRP A 37 -5.82 5.45 -5.28
N ASP A 38 -6.68 6.15 -6.02
CA ASP A 38 -6.27 7.30 -6.83
C ASP A 38 -5.72 8.45 -5.97
N THR A 39 -6.33 8.66 -4.80
CA THR A 39 -5.86 9.65 -3.83
C THR A 39 -4.47 9.29 -3.31
N ILE A 40 -4.25 8.01 -2.98
CA ILE A 40 -2.95 7.51 -2.53
C ILE A 40 -1.91 7.67 -3.65
N LEU A 41 -2.25 7.33 -4.89
CA LEU A 41 -1.35 7.51 -6.03
C LEU A 41 -0.95 8.98 -6.20
N ALA A 42 -1.90 9.91 -6.09
CA ALA A 42 -1.61 11.34 -6.13
C ALA A 42 -0.66 11.76 -4.98
N LEU A 43 -0.93 11.32 -3.74
CA LEU A 43 -0.10 11.62 -2.57
C LEU A 43 1.29 10.95 -2.61
N ALA A 44 1.41 9.82 -3.31
CA ALA A 44 2.65 9.08 -3.53
C ALA A 44 3.47 9.63 -4.70
N GLY A 45 2.99 10.68 -5.39
CA GLY A 45 3.65 11.22 -6.58
C GLY A 45 3.57 10.28 -7.80
N ARG A 46 2.61 9.36 -7.80
CA ARG A 46 2.34 8.39 -8.86
C ARG A 46 0.99 8.62 -9.54
N ALA A 47 0.60 9.88 -9.69
CA ALA A 47 -0.62 10.27 -10.41
C ALA A 47 -0.63 9.78 -11.87
N ASP A 48 0.54 9.42 -12.44
CA ASP A 48 0.69 8.77 -13.74
C ASP A 48 0.00 7.39 -13.83
N LEU A 49 -0.28 6.75 -12.69
CA LEU A 49 -0.93 5.44 -12.61
C LEU A 49 -2.45 5.50 -12.37
N ILE A 50 -3.03 6.70 -12.24
CA ILE A 50 -4.47 6.86 -12.04
C ILE A 50 -5.19 6.39 -13.31
N GLY A 51 -6.14 5.47 -13.15
CA GLY A 51 -6.86 4.83 -14.26
C GLY A 51 -6.04 3.76 -15.02
N ASP A 52 -4.89 3.34 -14.50
CA ASP A 52 -4.16 2.20 -15.06
C ASP A 52 -4.88 0.88 -14.73
N ASP A 53 -5.29 0.13 -15.75
CA ASP A 53 -5.98 -1.16 -15.64
C ASP A 53 -5.25 -2.17 -14.74
N ARG A 54 -3.93 -2.03 -14.55
CA ARG A 54 -3.13 -2.88 -13.65
C ARG A 54 -3.45 -2.67 -12.17
N PHE A 55 -4.02 -1.52 -11.81
CA PHE A 55 -4.30 -1.15 -10.42
C PHE A 55 -5.72 -0.67 -10.18
N ASP A 56 -6.56 -0.55 -11.20
CA ASP A 56 -7.91 0.00 -11.10
C ASP A 56 -8.82 -0.85 -10.20
N THR A 57 -8.80 -2.18 -10.37
CA THR A 57 -9.61 -3.10 -9.56
C THR A 57 -8.85 -3.69 -8.38
N GLN A 58 -9.59 -4.17 -7.38
CA GLN A 58 -8.99 -4.86 -6.23
C GLN A 58 -8.23 -6.12 -6.67
N GLU A 59 -8.79 -6.89 -7.61
CA GLU A 59 -8.20 -8.09 -8.17
C GLU A 59 -6.90 -7.77 -8.94
N ALA A 60 -6.89 -6.67 -9.69
CA ALA A 60 -5.70 -6.20 -10.38
C ALA A 60 -4.60 -5.84 -9.36
N ARG A 61 -4.94 -5.08 -8.31
CA ARG A 61 -3.99 -4.77 -7.21
C ARG A 61 -3.46 -6.01 -6.48
N ILE A 62 -4.25 -7.08 -6.36
CA ILE A 62 -3.79 -8.36 -5.79
C ILE A 62 -2.75 -9.01 -6.73
N LYS A 63 -3.04 -9.05 -8.03
CA LYS A 63 -2.12 -9.60 -9.04
C LYS A 63 -0.80 -8.82 -9.12
N HIS A 64 -0.87 -7.51 -8.90
CA HIS A 64 0.28 -6.59 -8.91
C HIS A 64 0.72 -6.19 -7.48
N SER A 65 0.48 -7.05 -6.49
CA SER A 65 0.69 -6.75 -5.06
C SER A 65 2.10 -6.27 -4.70
N ALA A 66 3.14 -6.80 -5.36
CA ALA A 66 4.52 -6.37 -5.13
C ALA A 66 4.77 -4.92 -5.54
N GLU A 67 4.16 -4.46 -6.64
CA GLU A 67 4.28 -3.10 -7.14
C GLU A 67 3.47 -2.13 -6.27
N VAL A 68 2.27 -2.55 -5.86
CA VAL A 68 1.45 -1.81 -4.89
C VAL A 68 2.19 -1.65 -3.55
N GLU A 69 2.81 -2.73 -3.05
CA GLU A 69 3.61 -2.69 -1.83
C GLU A 69 4.79 -1.70 -1.95
N ALA A 70 5.46 -1.66 -3.11
CA ALA A 70 6.57 -0.74 -3.36
C ALA A 70 6.12 0.73 -3.39
N ILE A 71 5.00 1.03 -4.05
CA ILE A 71 4.41 2.39 -4.09
C ILE A 71 4.07 2.84 -2.68
N MET A 72 3.33 2.00 -1.95
CA MET A 72 2.91 2.29 -0.58
C MET A 72 4.11 2.52 0.34
N LYS A 73 5.09 1.61 0.33
CA LYS A 73 6.28 1.72 1.16
C LYS A 73 7.09 2.98 0.86
N THR A 74 7.21 3.36 -0.42
CA THR A 74 7.89 4.59 -0.81
C THR A 74 7.18 5.81 -0.24
N TRP A 75 5.85 5.84 -0.31
CA TRP A 75 5.05 6.92 0.24
C TRP A 75 5.09 6.96 1.77
N THR A 76 4.84 5.85 2.46
CA THR A 76 4.81 5.80 3.93
C THR A 76 6.17 6.09 4.54
N MET A 77 7.27 5.66 3.90
CA MET A 77 8.64 5.98 4.35
C MET A 77 9.05 7.43 4.09
N SER A 78 8.25 8.24 3.38
CA SER A 78 8.52 9.67 3.21
C SER A 78 8.00 10.54 4.37
N LYS A 79 7.21 9.96 5.28
CA LYS A 79 6.45 10.68 6.31
C LYS A 79 6.49 9.94 7.64
N THR A 80 6.30 10.65 8.74
CA THR A 80 6.07 10.00 10.03
C THR A 80 4.69 9.35 10.08
N LYS A 81 4.46 8.39 10.98
CA LYS A 81 3.15 7.71 11.11
C LYS A 81 1.97 8.65 11.40
N HIS A 82 2.22 9.88 11.83
CA HIS A 82 1.20 10.89 12.11
C HIS A 82 0.93 11.82 10.90
N GLU A 83 1.79 11.79 9.90
CA GLU A 83 1.72 12.60 8.68
C GLU A 83 1.25 11.82 7.45
N VAL A 84 1.34 10.48 7.51
CA VAL A 84 0.74 9.57 6.53
C VAL A 84 -0.78 9.62 6.65
#